data_AF-A0A3Q2VFX3-F1
#
_entry.id   AF-A0A3Q2VFX3-F1
#
_cell.length_a   1.000
_cell.length_b   1.000
_cell.length_c   1.000
_cell.angle_alpha   90.00
_cell.angle_beta   90.00
_cell.angle_gamma   90.00
#
_symmetry.space_group_name_H-M   'P 1'
#
loop_
_entity.id
_entity.type
_entity.pdbx_description
1 polymer ?
#
loop_
_entity_poly.entity_id
_entity_poly.type
_entity_poly.pdbx_seq_one_letter_code
_entity_poly.pdbx_strand_id
1 'polypeptide(L)'
;MSTEMFAKTPMEVAVYQLHNFSISFFSSLLGGDVVSVKLDNSASGASVVAIDNKIEQAMDLVKNHLMYAVREEVEILKEQIKELAEKNNQLERENYLLKNLASPEQLEKFQSLALLFPEEAVQKS
;
A
#
# COMPACT_ATOMS: atom_id res chain seq x y z
N MET A 1 35.14 19.21 -10.56
CA MET A 1 33.68 19.13 -10.74
C MET A 1 33.16 18.22 -9.64
N SER A 2 32.42 18.80 -8.69
CA SER A 2 31.93 18.12 -7.49
C SER A 2 30.76 17.22 -7.89
N THR A 3 30.96 15.91 -7.85
CA THR A 3 29.87 14.94 -8.08
C THR A 3 29.03 14.90 -6.82
N GLU A 4 27.92 15.65 -6.82
CA GLU A 4 26.91 15.58 -5.78
C GLU A 4 26.36 14.15 -5.73
N MET A 5 26.72 13.43 -4.66
CA MET A 5 26.15 12.16 -4.29
C MET A 5 24.72 12.44 -3.81
N PHE A 6 23.76 12.50 -4.73
CA PHE A 6 22.34 12.49 -4.39
C PHE A 6 22.05 11.20 -3.61
N ALA A 7 21.95 11.33 -2.28
CA ALA A 7 21.52 10.26 -1.41
C ALA A 7 20.05 9.96 -1.76
N LYS A 8 19.81 8.90 -2.54
CA LYS A 8 18.45 8.42 -2.81
C LYS A 8 17.74 8.15 -1.48
N THR A 9 16.53 8.67 -1.33
CA THR A 9 15.77 8.48 -0.09
C THR A 9 15.42 6.99 0.07
N PRO A 10 15.20 6.49 1.31
CA PRO A 10 14.80 5.09 1.53
C PRO A 10 13.56 4.68 0.71
N MET A 11 12.65 5.63 0.49
CA MET A 11 11.45 5.45 -0.34
C MET A 11 11.81 5.25 -1.82
N GLU A 12 12.72 6.06 -2.36
CA GLU A 12 13.21 5.87 -3.74
C GLU A 12 13.88 4.51 -3.90
N VAL A 13 14.72 4.09 -2.94
CA VAL A 13 15.37 2.77 -2.97
C VAL A 13 14.33 1.65 -2.97
N ALA A 14 13.28 1.75 -2.15
CA ALA A 14 12.20 0.77 -2.10
C ALA A 14 11.43 0.68 -3.43
N VAL A 15 11.13 1.82 -4.06
CA VAL A 15 10.46 1.87 -5.37
C VAL A 15 11.35 1.25 -6.46
N TYR A 16 12.65 1.56 -6.47
CA TYR A 16 13.60 0.95 -7.41
C TYR A 16 13.74 -0.56 -7.21
N GLN A 17 13.79 -1.03 -5.97
CA GLN A 17 13.87 -2.45 -5.62
C GLN A 17 12.61 -3.19 -6.07
N LEU A 18 11.44 -2.64 -5.78
CA LEU A 18 10.16 -3.21 -6.18
C LEU A 18 10.02 -3.25 -7.70
N HIS A 19 10.43 -2.19 -8.40
CA HIS A 19 10.43 -2.15 -9.85
C HIS A 19 11.36 -3.21 -10.47
N ASN A 20 12.57 -3.38 -9.91
CA ASN A 20 13.52 -4.40 -10.38
C ASN A 20 13.03 -5.82 -10.10
N PHE A 21 12.40 -6.06 -8.95
CA PHE A 21 11.79 -7.33 -8.60
C PHE A 21 10.64 -7.67 -9.57
N SER A 22 9.72 -6.72 -9.79
CA SER A 22 8.62 -6.88 -10.74
C SER A 22 9.13 -7.18 -12.15
N ILE A 23 10.11 -6.43 -12.65
CA ILE A 23 10.70 -6.68 -13.97
C ILE A 23 11.36 -8.07 -14.07
N SER A 24 12.11 -8.48 -13.04
CA SER A 24 12.79 -9.78 -13.03
C SER A 24 11.79 -10.94 -12.95
N PHE A 25 10.73 -10.77 -12.17
CA PHE A 25 9.63 -11.71 -12.04
C PHE A 25 8.88 -11.87 -13.37
N PHE A 26 8.51 -10.77 -14.03
CA PHE A 26 7.86 -10.82 -15.34
C PHE A 26 8.79 -11.35 -16.44
N SER A 27 10.09 -11.03 -16.38
CA SER A 27 11.07 -11.58 -17.32
C SER A 27 11.24 -13.09 -17.15
N SER A 28 11.11 -13.63 -15.94
CA SER A 28 11.12 -15.09 -15.73
C SER A 28 9.81 -15.75 -16.20
N LEU A 29 8.67 -15.08 -16.00
CA LEU A 29 7.36 -15.59 -16.41
C LEU A 29 7.15 -15.57 -17.93
N LEU A 30 7.70 -14.55 -18.60
CA LEU A 30 7.65 -14.38 -20.05
C LEU A 30 8.88 -14.94 -20.78
N GLY A 31 9.97 -15.19 -20.05
CA GLY A 31 11.27 -15.60 -20.59
C GLY A 31 11.38 -17.07 -21.03
N GLY A 32 10.32 -17.86 -20.83
CA GLY A 32 10.25 -19.23 -21.33
C GLY A 32 10.09 -19.34 -22.86
N ASP A 33 9.49 -18.34 -23.51
CA ASP A 33 9.13 -18.41 -24.94
C ASP A 33 9.41 -17.11 -25.72
N VAL A 34 10.45 -16.36 -25.33
CA VAL A 34 11.03 -15.34 -26.23
C VAL A 34 11.94 -16.01 -27.24
N VAL A 35 11.35 -16.75 -28.19
CA VAL A 35 11.99 -16.99 -29.47
C VAL A 35 12.37 -15.63 -30.03
N SER A 36 13.68 -15.43 -30.19
CA SER A 36 14.32 -14.30 -30.86
C SER A 36 13.37 -13.69 -31.89
N VAL A 37 13.00 -12.41 -31.73
CA VAL A 37 12.28 -11.67 -32.77
C VAL A 37 13.26 -11.49 -33.93
N LYS A 38 13.39 -12.54 -34.74
CA LYS A 38 13.87 -12.42 -36.10
C LYS A 38 12.75 -11.70 -36.81
N LEU A 39 12.98 -10.43 -37.15
CA LEU A 39 12.12 -9.67 -38.05
C LEU A 39 12.39 -10.18 -39.46
N ASP A 40 12.05 -11.43 -39.77
CA ASP A 40 11.97 -11.86 -41.15
C ASP A 40 10.77 -11.17 -41.79
N ASN A 41 11.11 -10.26 -42.70
CA ASN A 41 10.28 -9.30 -43.40
C ASN A 41 9.32 -9.98 -44.41
N SER A 42 8.63 -11.05 -44.01
CA SER A 42 7.74 -11.85 -44.86
C SER A 42 6.38 -12.04 -44.17
N ALA A 43 5.33 -11.47 -44.78
CA ALA A 43 3.90 -11.48 -44.39
C ALA A 43 3.48 -10.48 -43.28
N SER A 44 3.42 -9.18 -43.65
CA SER A 44 3.10 -8.02 -42.81
C SER A 44 1.69 -7.94 -42.19
N GLY A 45 0.83 -8.94 -42.36
CA GLY A 45 -0.52 -8.98 -41.76
C GLY A 45 -0.67 -9.92 -40.57
N ALA A 46 0.05 -11.05 -40.56
CA ALA A 46 -0.06 -12.05 -39.51
C ALA A 46 0.80 -11.71 -38.27
N SER A 47 1.92 -11.01 -38.45
CA SER A 47 2.79 -10.60 -37.34
C SER A 47 2.21 -9.44 -36.53
N VAL A 48 1.47 -8.52 -37.16
CA VAL A 48 0.81 -7.39 -36.46
C VAL A 48 -0.27 -7.90 -35.51
N VAL A 49 -1.12 -8.83 -35.98
CA VAL A 49 -2.17 -9.46 -35.14
C VAL A 49 -1.54 -10.26 -33.98
N ALA A 50 -0.42 -10.93 -34.22
CA ALA A 50 0.31 -11.64 -33.17
C ALA A 50 0.95 -10.69 -32.13
N ILE A 51 1.33 -9.48 -32.53
CA ILE A 51 1.85 -8.44 -31.63
C ILE A 51 0.72 -7.86 -30.79
N ASP A 52 -0.42 -7.52 -31.39
CA ASP A 52 -1.59 -6.98 -30.67
C ASP A 52 -2.06 -7.94 -29.58
N ASN A 53 -2.15 -9.25 -29.89
CA ASN A 53 -2.49 -10.28 -28.92
C ASN A 53 -1.48 -10.41 -27.76
N LYS A 54 -0.19 -10.13 -28.01
CA LYS A 54 0.85 -10.15 -26.97
C LYS A 54 0.80 -8.88 -26.10
N ILE A 55 0.47 -7.74 -26.69
CA ILE A 55 0.24 -6.49 -25.96
C ILE A 55 -0.99 -6.64 -25.07
N GLU A 56 -2.07 -7.22 -25.59
CA GLU A 56 -3.30 -7.50 -24.83
C GLU A 56 -3.02 -8.45 -23.65
N GLN A 57 -2.26 -9.53 -23.86
CA GLN A 57 -1.86 -10.43 -22.78
C GLN A 57 -1.03 -9.75 -21.69
N ALA A 58 -0.05 -8.91 -22.07
CA ALA A 58 0.74 -8.16 -21.11
C ALA A 58 -0.13 -7.15 -20.33
N MET A 59 -1.08 -6.51 -21.01
CA MET A 59 -2.02 -5.57 -20.41
C MET A 59 -2.98 -6.26 -19.43
N ASP A 60 -3.56 -7.40 -19.79
CA ASP A 60 -4.44 -8.18 -18.91
C ASP A 60 -3.70 -8.69 -17.68
N LEU A 61 -2.43 -9.07 -17.83
CA LEU A 61 -1.59 -9.51 -16.73
C LEU A 61 -1.28 -8.37 -15.76
N VAL A 62 -0.95 -7.18 -16.26
CA VAL A 62 -0.77 -5.97 -15.44
C VAL A 62 -2.07 -5.57 -14.75
N LYS A 63 -3.19 -5.62 -15.47
CA LYS A 63 -4.53 -5.30 -14.94
C LYS A 63 -4.90 -6.24 -13.80
N ASN A 64 -4.73 -7.56 -13.99
CA ASN A 64 -5.00 -8.54 -12.96
C ASN A 64 -4.09 -8.34 -11.75
N HIS A 65 -2.78 -8.11 -11.97
CA HIS A 65 -1.84 -7.85 -10.88
C HIS A 65 -2.23 -6.63 -10.05
N LEU A 66 -2.59 -5.51 -10.69
CA LEU A 66 -3.05 -4.31 -9.98
C LEU A 66 -4.37 -4.54 -9.25
N MET A 67 -5.32 -5.26 -9.84
CA MET A 67 -6.57 -5.61 -9.15
C MET A 67 -6.32 -6.44 -7.89
N TYR A 68 -5.38 -7.39 -7.94
CA TYR A 68 -5.02 -8.19 -6.76
C TYR A 68 -4.30 -7.35 -5.70
N ALA A 69 -3.29 -6.56 -6.08
CA ALA A 69 -2.54 -5.72 -5.15
C ALA A 69 -3.44 -4.70 -4.43
N VAL A 70 -4.29 -4.00 -5.19
CA VAL A 70 -5.24 -3.04 -4.62
C VAL A 70 -6.25 -3.73 -3.71
N ARG A 71 -6.74 -4.92 -4.09
CA ARG A 71 -7.66 -5.69 -3.24
C ARG A 71 -6.99 -6.07 -1.92
N GLU A 72 -5.76 -6.56 -1.96
CA GLU A 72 -5.02 -6.95 -0.77
C GLU A 72 -4.77 -5.76 0.16
N GLU A 73 -4.32 -4.62 -0.36
CA GLU A 73 -4.13 -3.40 0.43
C GLU A 73 -5.45 -2.94 1.08
N VAL A 74 -6.57 -3.00 0.37
CA VAL A 74 -7.89 -2.65 0.91
C VAL A 74 -8.33 -3.61 2.02
N GLU A 75 -8.10 -4.92 1.88
CA GLU A 75 -8.44 -5.88 2.93
C GLU A 75 -7.56 -5.71 4.19
N ILE A 76 -6.27 -5.42 4.02
CA ILE A 76 -5.37 -5.10 5.14
C ILE A 76 -5.87 -3.86 5.89
N LEU A 77 -6.20 -2.79 5.17
CA LEU A 77 -6.71 -1.55 5.78
C LEU A 77 -8.02 -1.79 6.53
N LYS A 78 -8.94 -2.61 5.99
CA LYS A 78 -10.18 -2.96 6.68
C LYS A 78 -9.92 -3.68 8.00
N GLU A 79 -9.00 -4.65 8.04
CA GLU A 79 -8.70 -5.34 9.29
C GLU A 79 -8.03 -4.40 10.30
N GLN A 80 -7.13 -3.51 9.85
CA GLN A 80 -6.54 -2.49 10.72
C GLN A 80 -7.59 -1.55 11.32
N ILE A 81 -8.56 -1.09 10.52
CA ILE A 81 -9.68 -0.25 11.01
C ILE A 81 -10.48 -1.01 12.06
N LYS A 82 -10.78 -2.29 11.81
CA LYS A 82 -11.55 -3.14 12.72
C LYS A 82 -10.81 -3.34 14.05
N GLU A 83 -9.52 -3.67 14.02
CA GLU A 83 -8.70 -3.80 15.22
C GLU A 83 -8.63 -2.49 16.03
N LEU A 84 -8.43 -1.35 15.34
CA LEU A 84 -8.39 -0.05 16.00
C LEU A 84 -9.75 0.31 16.61
N ALA A 85 -10.85 0.00 15.94
CA ALA A 85 -12.19 0.22 16.47
C ALA A 85 -12.47 -0.66 17.70
N GLU A 86 -12.03 -1.91 17.71
CA GLU A 86 -12.16 -2.79 18.87
C GLU A 86 -11.34 -2.29 20.06
N LYS A 87 -10.06 -1.92 19.82
CA LYS A 87 -9.19 -1.30 20.84
C LYS A 87 -9.79 0.00 21.37
N ASN A 88 -10.34 0.85 20.51
CA ASN A 88 -10.98 2.09 20.93
C ASN A 88 -12.23 1.83 21.79
N ASN A 89 -13.10 0.89 21.40
CA ASN A 89 -14.27 0.52 22.22
C ASN A 89 -13.86 -0.03 23.60
N GLN A 90 -12.77 -0.79 23.67
CA GLN A 90 -12.23 -1.27 24.93
C GLN A 90 -11.73 -0.11 25.80
N LEU A 91 -10.94 0.80 25.22
CA LEU A 91 -10.43 1.99 25.90
C LEU A 91 -11.57 2.91 26.37
N GLU A 92 -12.61 3.12 25.58
CA GLU A 92 -13.80 3.91 25.97
C GLU A 92 -14.49 3.30 27.19
N ARG A 93 -14.64 1.97 27.23
CA ARG A 93 -15.22 1.26 28.38
C ARG A 93 -14.35 1.39 29.62
N GLU A 94 -13.04 1.20 29.49
CA GLU A 94 -12.09 1.34 30.59
C GLU A 94 -12.06 2.79 31.11
N ASN A 95 -12.06 3.77 30.21
CA ASN A 95 -12.11 5.19 30.56
C ASN A 95 -13.40 5.56 31.30
N TYR A 96 -14.55 5.03 30.85
CA TYR A 96 -15.83 5.21 31.54
C TYR A 96 -15.79 4.62 32.97
N LEU A 97 -15.28 3.42 33.14
CA LEU A 97 -15.13 2.79 34.46
C LEU A 97 -14.18 3.59 35.37
N LEU A 98 -13.04 4.02 34.85
CA LEU A 98 -12.08 4.85 35.58
C LEU A 98 -12.71 6.17 36.04
N LYS A 99 -13.47 6.85 35.17
CA LYS A 99 -14.19 8.09 35.52
C LYS A 99 -15.23 7.88 36.63
N ASN A 100 -15.93 6.76 36.63
CA ASN A 100 -16.92 6.43 37.66
C ASN A 100 -16.29 6.05 39.02
N LEU A 101 -15.09 5.48 39.00
CA LEU A 101 -14.39 5.00 40.20
C LEU A 101 -13.42 6.03 40.79
N ALA A 102 -13.04 7.06 40.02
CA ALA A 102 -12.11 8.10 40.47
C ALA A 102 -12.74 9.03 41.51
N SER A 103 -11.95 9.45 42.50
CA SER A 103 -12.38 10.49 43.43
C SER A 103 -12.46 11.86 42.73
N PRO A 104 -13.27 12.81 43.24
CA PRO A 104 -13.39 14.15 42.65
C PRO A 104 -12.04 14.88 42.51
N GLU A 105 -11.16 14.71 43.49
CA GLU A 105 -9.83 15.31 43.54
C GLU A 105 -8.86 14.69 42.51
N GLN A 106 -9.03 13.39 42.22
CA GLN A 106 -8.29 12.72 41.14
C GLN A 106 -8.78 13.18 39.76
N LEU A 107 -10.10 13.38 39.61
CA LEU A 107 -10.70 13.81 38.35
C LEU A 107 -10.28 15.24 37.95
N GLU A 108 -10.17 16.16 38.91
CA GLU A 108 -9.61 17.51 38.67
C GLU A 108 -8.16 17.48 38.19
N LYS A 109 -7.32 16.59 38.76
CA LYS A 109 -5.94 16.40 38.29
C LYS A 109 -5.89 15.87 36.85
N PHE A 110 -6.79 14.96 36.48
CA PHE A 110 -6.88 14.50 35.09
C PHE A 110 -7.33 15.61 34.13
N GLN A 111 -8.31 16.44 34.51
CA GLN A 111 -8.78 17.56 33.68
C GLN A 111 -7.70 18.62 33.47
N SER A 112 -6.95 18.97 34.52
CA SER A 112 -5.82 19.90 34.41
C SER A 112 -4.68 19.37 33.55
N LEU A 113 -4.41 18.06 33.58
CA LEU A 113 -3.43 17.41 32.69
C LEU A 113 -3.92 17.33 31.24
N ALA A 114 -5.22 17.09 31.01
CA ALA A 114 -5.81 17.07 29.66
C ALA A 114 -5.77 18.44 28.98
N LEU A 115 -5.86 19.54 29.74
CA LEU A 115 -5.69 20.90 29.20
C LEU A 115 -4.25 21.20 28.74
N LEU A 116 -3.26 20.43 29.20
CA LEU A 116 -1.86 20.55 28.76
C LEU A 116 -1.58 19.79 27.45
N PHE A 117 -2.46 18.84 27.07
CA PHE A 117 -2.38 18.08 25.83
C PHE A 117 -3.76 17.99 25.18
N PRO A 118 -4.13 18.95 24.31
CA PRO A 118 -5.46 18.94 23.69
C PRO A 118 -5.62 17.70 22.81
N GLU A 119 -6.44 16.75 23.26
CA GLU A 119 -6.99 15.70 22.39
C GLU A 119 -7.89 16.36 21.34
N GLU A 120 -7.63 16.06 20.07
CA GLU A 120 -8.56 16.36 18.97
C GLU A 120 -9.89 15.68 19.28
N ALA A 121 -10.84 16.47 19.78
CA ALA A 121 -12.22 16.06 19.95
C ALA A 121 -12.78 15.69 18.56
N VAL A 122 -12.81 14.38 18.27
CA VAL A 122 -13.64 13.85 17.18
C VAL A 122 -15.08 14.08 17.59
N GLN A 123 -15.61 15.21 17.12
CA GLN A 123 -17.00 15.60 17.23
C GLN A 123 -17.82 14.60 16.40
N LYS A 124 -18.29 13.53 17.03
CA LYS A 124 -19.33 12.66 16.48
C LYS A 124 -20.61 13.49 16.35
N SER A 125 -20.89 13.99 15.14
CA SER A 125 -22.25 14.31 14.69
C SER A 125 -22.92 13.04 14.16
#